data_AF-A0A437M198-F1
#
_entry.id   AF-A0A437M198-F1
#
_cell.length_a   1.000
_cell.length_b   1.000
_cell.length_c   1.000
_cell.angle_alpha   90.00
_cell.angle_beta   90.00
_cell.angle_gamma   90.00
#
_symmetry.space_group_name_H-M   'P 1'
#
loop_
_entity.id
_entity.type
_entity.pdbx_description
1 polymer ?
#
loop_
_entity_poly.entity_id
_entity_poly.type
_entity_poly.pdbx_seq_one_letter_code
_entity_poly.pdbx_strand_id
1 'polypeptide(L)'
;MAHPEKFWLVWCPTGQRPPSHRHDTEESAEREARRLAERNPGRPFFVLEALKVAAVRGLTVTTLNSPASEQGATPSYDDGIPF
;
A
#
# COMPACT_ATOMS: atom_id res chain seq x y z
N MET A 1 2.88 -5.73 21.27
CA MET A 1 2.01 -4.66 20.75
C MET A 1 2.24 -4.59 19.25
N ALA A 2 1.19 -4.56 18.42
CA ALA A 2 1.35 -4.46 16.98
C ALA A 2 1.99 -3.10 16.65
N HIS A 3 3.13 -3.11 15.96
CA HIS A 3 3.72 -1.89 15.45
C HIS A 3 2.88 -1.40 14.26
N PRO A 4 2.67 -0.09 14.13
CA PRO A 4 1.98 0.44 12.97
C PRO A 4 2.84 0.15 11.72
N GLU A 5 2.23 -0.48 10.73
CA GLU A 5 2.87 -0.83 9.46
C GLU A 5 2.67 0.28 8.43
N LYS A 6 3.60 0.35 7.46
CA LYS A 6 3.42 1.21 6.29
C LYS A 6 2.21 0.74 5.50
N PHE A 7 1.50 1.70 4.93
CA PHE A 7 0.39 1.45 4.01
C PHE A 7 0.40 2.53 2.95
N TRP A 8 -0.30 2.26 1.85
CA TRP A 8 -0.44 3.19 0.73
C TRP A 8 -1.88 3.63 0.55
N LEU A 9 -2.08 4.87 0.11
CA LEU A 9 -3.37 5.44 -0.27
C LEU A 9 -3.32 5.92 -1.71
N VAL A 10 -4.43 5.79 -2.43
CA VAL A 10 -4.61 6.42 -3.74
C VAL A 10 -5.43 7.69 -3.58
N TRP A 11 -4.81 8.84 -3.83
CA TRP A 11 -5.42 10.15 -3.61
C TRP A 11 -5.62 10.93 -4.91
N CYS A 12 -6.78 11.58 -5.05
CA CYS A 12 -7.08 12.49 -6.14
C CYS A 12 -7.31 13.90 -5.59
N PRO A 13 -6.49 14.91 -5.92
CA PRO A 13 -6.65 16.28 -5.43
C PRO A 13 -7.96 16.95 -5.86
N THR A 14 -8.49 16.52 -7.01
CA THR A 14 -9.79 17.01 -7.53
C THR A 14 -10.97 16.16 -7.06
N GLY A 15 -10.71 15.10 -6.26
CA GLY A 15 -11.72 14.20 -5.73
C GLY A 15 -12.58 14.88 -4.66
N GLN A 16 -13.88 14.61 -4.66
CA GLN A 16 -14.80 15.15 -3.65
C GLN A 16 -14.71 14.43 -2.30
N ARG A 17 -14.14 13.21 -2.28
CA ARG A 17 -14.06 12.36 -1.09
C ARG A 17 -12.62 12.03 -0.77
N PRO A 18 -12.24 12.02 0.52
CA PRO A 18 -10.93 11.54 0.94
C PRO A 18 -10.78 10.04 0.63
N PRO A 19 -9.55 9.55 0.42
CA PRO A 19 -9.30 8.14 0.15
C PRO A 19 -9.66 7.28 1.35
N SER A 20 -10.44 6.23 1.12
CA SER A 20 -10.97 5.37 2.18
C SER A 20 -10.37 3.97 2.21
N HIS A 21 -9.56 3.61 1.23
CA HIS A 21 -8.97 2.27 1.10
C HIS A 21 -7.46 2.32 1.31
N ARG A 22 -6.97 1.51 2.24
CA ARG A 22 -5.53 1.30 2.50
C ARG A 22 -5.07 0.10 1.69
N HIS A 23 -3.97 0.27 0.98
CA HIS A 23 -3.27 -0.79 0.28
C HIS A 23 -2.07 -1.25 1.11
N ASP A 24 -1.87 -2.56 1.17
CA ASP A 24 -0.76 -3.17 1.91
C ASP A 24 0.55 -3.17 1.11
N THR A 25 0.51 -2.86 -0.19
CA THR A 25 1.70 -2.76 -1.04
C THR A 25 1.62 -1.56 -1.99
N GLU A 26 2.78 -1.02 -2.34
CA GLU A 26 2.91 0.04 -3.35
C GLU A 26 2.31 -0.41 -4.69
N GLU A 27 2.66 -1.62 -5.16
CA GLU A 27 2.18 -2.17 -6.43
C GLU A 27 0.65 -2.26 -6.48
N SER A 28 0.01 -2.67 -5.37
CA SER A 28 -1.45 -2.70 -5.32
C SER A 28 -2.06 -1.29 -5.40
N ALA A 29 -1.42 -0.29 -4.81
CA ALA A 29 -1.87 1.10 -4.89
C ALA A 29 -1.65 1.68 -6.29
N GLU A 30 -0.54 1.37 -6.95
CA GLU A 30 -0.27 1.80 -8.34
C GLU A 30 -1.29 1.24 -9.32
N ARG A 31 -1.61 -0.06 -9.20
CA ARG A 31 -2.64 -0.71 -10.01
C ARG A 31 -4.00 -0.04 -9.83
N GLU A 32 -4.35 0.30 -8.58
CA GLU A 32 -5.59 1.00 -8.28
C GLU A 32 -5.59 2.45 -8.81
N ALA A 33 -4.49 3.17 -8.68
CA ALA A 33 -4.33 4.52 -9.24
C ALA A 33 -4.51 4.51 -10.76
N ARG A 34 -3.90 3.54 -11.46
CA ARG A 34 -4.08 3.35 -12.90
C ARG A 34 -5.55 3.07 -13.25
N ARG A 35 -6.19 2.12 -12.56
CA ARG A 35 -7.60 1.76 -12.78
C ARG A 35 -8.52 2.98 -12.60
N LEU A 36 -8.23 3.84 -11.62
CA LEU A 36 -9.02 5.05 -11.37
C LEU A 36 -8.78 6.14 -12.41
N ALA A 37 -7.54 6.32 -12.88
CA ALA A 37 -7.21 7.25 -13.94
C ALA A 37 -7.88 6.87 -15.27
N GLU A 38 -7.90 5.58 -15.62
CA GLU A 38 -8.59 5.07 -16.82
C GLU A 38 -10.10 5.36 -16.78
N ARG A 39 -10.73 5.23 -15.61
CA ARG A 39 -12.17 5.50 -15.43
C ARG A 39 -12.50 6.98 -15.31
N ASN A 40 -11.51 7.83 -15.05
CA ASN A 40 -11.71 9.27 -14.87
C ASN A 40 -10.64 10.07 -15.64
N PRO A 41 -10.72 10.11 -16.99
CA PRO A 41 -9.74 10.82 -17.81
C PRO A 41 -9.58 12.29 -17.40
N GLY A 42 -8.34 12.77 -17.42
CA GLY A 42 -8.00 14.16 -17.06
C GLY A 42 -7.90 14.43 -15.56
N ARG A 43 -8.14 13.44 -14.70
CA ARG A 43 -7.95 13.57 -13.25
C ARG A 43 -6.67 12.86 -12.81
N PRO A 44 -5.76 13.54 -12.08
CA PRO A 44 -4.56 12.90 -11.56
C PRO A 44 -4.89 12.06 -10.31
N PHE A 45 -4.27 10.88 -10.20
CA PHE A 45 -4.30 10.02 -9.02
C PHE A 45 -2.86 9.77 -8.56
N PHE A 46 -2.61 9.98 -7.27
CA PHE A 46 -1.30 9.88 -6.63
C PHE A 46 -1.29 8.70 -5.68
N VAL A 47 -0.18 7.96 -5.65
CA VAL A 47 0.10 6.95 -4.64
C VAL A 47 0.86 7.62 -3.49
N LEU A 48 0.33 7.50 -2.27
CA LEU A 48 0.91 8.11 -1.06
C LEU A 48 1.31 7.01 -0.08
N GLU A 49 2.58 7.00 0.34
CA GLU A 49 3.11 6.10 1.37
C GLU A 49 3.00 6.74 2.76
N ALA A 50 2.49 6.00 3.74
CA ALA A 50 2.55 6.39 5.13
C ALA A 50 3.97 6.20 5.67
N LEU A 51 4.64 7.29 6.05
CA LEU A 51 6.04 7.25 6.53
C LEU A 51 6.15 7.22 8.06
N LYS A 52 5.29 7.96 8.76
CA LYS A 52 5.32 8.15 10.22
C LYS A 52 3.92 8.27 10.78
N VAL A 53 3.74 7.82 12.03
CA VAL A 53 2.53 8.08 12.81
C VAL A 53 2.88 8.79 14.11
N ALA A 54 2.04 9.74 14.50
CA ALA A 54 2.11 10.43 15.78
C ALA A 54 0.75 10.38 16.47
N ALA A 55 0.72 9.99 17.74
CA ALA A 55 -0.50 9.96 18.55
C ALA A 55 -0.26 10.61 19.92
N VAL A 56 -1.21 11.43 20.39
CA VAL A 56 -1.09 12.19 21.64
C VAL A 56 -2.11 11.69 22.68
N ARG A 57 -1.64 10.80 23.57
CA ARG A 57 -2.04 10.73 24.99
C ARG A 57 -0.80 10.78 25.92
N GLY A 58 0.35 11.11 25.34
CA GLY A 58 1.72 10.93 25.84
C GLY A 58 2.60 10.70 24.62
N LEU A 59 2.94 11.80 23.92
CA LEU A 59 3.45 11.83 22.54
C LEU A 59 4.39 10.66 22.21
N THR A 60 3.92 9.78 21.32
CA THR A 60 4.74 8.72 20.74
C THR A 60 4.81 8.95 19.24
N VAL A 61 6.02 9.14 18.71
CA VAL A 61 6.30 9.23 17.27
C VAL A 61 6.97 7.92 16.86
N THR A 62 6.43 7.24 15.86
CA THR A 62 6.95 5.97 15.38
C THR A 62 7.12 6.01 13.87
N THR A 63 8.31 5.62 13.40
CA THR A 63 8.56 5.35 11.98
C THR A 63 7.88 4.05 11.60
N LEU A 64 7.17 4.05 10.48
CA LEU A 64 6.48 2.86 9.99
C LEU A 64 7.48 1.95 9.27
N ASN A 65 7.48 0.67 9.63
CA ASN A 65 8.23 -0.35 8.90
C ASN A 65 7.38 -0.85 7.72
N SER A 66 8.03 -1.24 6.63
CA SER A 66 7.34 -1.89 5.51
C SER A 66 6.51 -3.06 6.05
N PRO A 67 5.27 -3.25 5.59
CA PRO A 67 4.48 -4.41 6.00
C PRO A 67 5.33 -5.62 5.69
N ALA A 68 5.54 -6.44 6.71
CA ALA A 68 6.37 -7.61 6.58
C ALA A 68 5.79 -8.45 5.45
N SER A 69 6.48 -8.52 4.33
CA SER A 69 6.23 -9.56 3.34
C SER A 69 6.35 -10.86 4.12
N GLU A 70 5.26 -11.61 4.26
CA GLU A 70 5.31 -12.91 4.90
C GLU A 70 6.37 -13.73 4.17
N GLN A 71 7.53 -13.89 4.81
CA GLN A 71 8.56 -14.82 4.40
C GLN A 71 8.02 -16.21 4.69
N GLY A 72 7.42 -16.84 3.68
CA GLY A 72 6.82 -18.16 3.84
C GLY A 72 6.25 -18.76 2.56
N ALA A 73 7.09 -19.04 1.56
CA ALA A 73 7.03 -20.24 0.72
C ALA A 73 8.00 -20.07 -0.47
N THR A 74 9.10 -20.79 -0.46
CA THR A 74 9.76 -21.19 -1.71
C THR A 74 8.75 -22.02 -2.51
N PRO A 75 8.37 -21.68 -3.75
CA PRO A 75 7.82 -22.68 -4.64
C PRO A 75 8.97 -23.64 -4.96
N SER A 76 8.95 -24.81 -4.30
CA SER A 76 9.75 -25.95 -4.73
C SER A 76 9.20 -26.39 -6.07
N TYR A 77 9.85 -25.97 -7.15
CA TYR A 77 9.66 -26.59 -8.46
C TYR A 77 10.43 -27.93 -8.45
N ASP A 78 9.83 -28.94 -7.83
CA ASP A 78 10.18 -30.34 -8.04
C ASP A 78 9.06 -31.00 -8.85
N ASP A 79 8.92 -30.57 -10.09
CA ASP A 79 8.15 -31.31 -11.08
C ASP A 79 9.16 -32.01 -12.00
N GLY A 80 9.44 -33.27 -11.69
CA GLY A 80 10.29 -34.16 -12.47
C GLY A 80 9.75 -34.41 -13.88
N ILE A 81 9.92 -33.44 -14.78
CA ILE A 81 9.63 -33.56 -16.22
C ILE A 81 10.83 -34.24 -16.90
N PRO A 82 10.71 -35.47 -17.44
CA PRO A 82 11.72 -36.04 -18.32
C PRO A 82 11.62 -35.43 -19.73
N PHE A 83 12.78 -35.24 -20.37
CA PHE A 83 12.93 -34.78 -21.76
C PHE A 83 12.34 -35.75 -22.78
#